data_AF-A0A351XDH2-F1
#
_entry.id   AF-A0A351XDH2-F1
#
_cell.length_a   1.000
_cell.length_b   1.000
_cell.length_c   1.000
_cell.angle_alpha   90.00
_cell.angle_beta   90.00
_cell.angle_gamma   90.00
#
_symmetry.space_group_name_H-M   'P 1'
#
loop_
_entity.id
_entity.type
_entity.pdbx_description
1 polymer ?
#
loop_
_entity_poly.entity_id
_entity_poly.type
_entity_poly.pdbx_seq_one_letter_code
_entity_poly.pdbx_strand_id
1 'polypeptide(L)'
;MVDLGGQPSGTSLGSQGPDQGFAFRLARSFVGRLRPGAGERIPDVVAGCVGVALKRAALFGRAPIAADLEVAFDLFGFLEDPPTGDRLVERRRLFAEASHHHHYSEVRRIVDLVPDGDL
;
A
#
# COMPACT_ATOMS: atom_id res chain seq x y z
N MET A 1 3.42 -24.74 -31.19
CA MET A 1 2.89 -24.37 -29.87
C MET A 1 3.89 -23.41 -29.26
N VAL A 2 3.64 -22.11 -29.42
CA VAL A 2 4.55 -21.06 -28.99
C VAL A 2 4.36 -20.87 -27.49
N ASP A 3 5.42 -21.08 -26.72
CA ASP A 3 5.48 -20.66 -25.32
C ASP A 3 5.39 -19.13 -25.29
N LEU A 4 4.27 -18.60 -24.79
CA LEU A 4 3.96 -17.17 -24.79
C LEU A 4 4.67 -16.39 -23.70
N GLY A 5 5.65 -16.98 -22.97
CA GLY A 5 6.58 -16.23 -22.14
C GLY A 5 5.90 -15.26 -21.16
N GLY A 6 4.85 -15.75 -20.49
CA GLY A 6 4.15 -14.98 -19.47
C GLY A 6 5.08 -14.65 -18.29
N GLN A 7 4.80 -13.56 -17.58
CA GLN A 7 5.54 -13.20 -16.38
C GLN A 7 5.31 -14.25 -15.27
N PRO A 8 6.32 -14.51 -14.42
CA PRO A 8 6.16 -15.42 -13.31
C PRO A 8 5.13 -14.88 -12.31
N SER A 9 4.16 -15.71 -11.96
CA SER A 9 3.12 -15.42 -10.96
C SER A 9 3.35 -16.24 -9.69
N GLY A 10 3.14 -15.67 -8.51
CA GLY A 10 3.26 -16.37 -7.23
C GLY A 10 3.42 -15.44 -6.04
N THR A 11 3.40 -16.01 -4.84
CA THR A 11 3.59 -15.28 -3.58
C THR A 11 4.92 -14.53 -3.60
N SER A 12 4.92 -13.26 -3.19
CA SER A 12 6.11 -12.38 -3.16
C SER A 12 6.72 -11.98 -4.51
N LEU A 13 6.13 -12.37 -5.66
CA LEU A 13 6.66 -12.03 -6.99
C LEU A 13 6.27 -10.63 -7.50
N GLY A 14 5.40 -9.91 -6.80
CA GLY A 14 4.96 -8.58 -7.23
C GLY A 14 3.90 -8.61 -8.33
N SER A 15 3.36 -7.44 -8.65
CA SER A 15 2.58 -7.20 -9.87
C SER A 15 3.37 -6.21 -10.73
N GLN A 16 3.63 -6.53 -12.00
CA GLN A 16 4.19 -5.55 -12.93
C GLN A 16 3.18 -4.42 -13.16
N GLY A 17 3.50 -3.22 -12.65
CA GLY A 17 2.65 -2.04 -12.57
C GLY A 17 3.45 -0.81 -12.09
N PRO A 18 2.92 0.41 -12.21
CA PRO A 18 3.54 1.54 -12.91
C PRO A 18 4.23 2.53 -11.96
N ASP A 19 5.34 3.16 -12.42
CA ASP A 19 6.04 4.31 -11.83
C ASP A 19 5.75 4.56 -10.33
N GLN A 20 6.37 3.75 -9.46
CA GLN A 20 6.26 3.91 -8.01
C GLN A 20 6.61 5.35 -7.58
N GLY A 21 7.50 6.03 -8.29
CA GLY A 21 7.83 7.44 -8.07
C GLY A 21 6.63 8.36 -8.27
N PHE A 22 5.79 8.12 -9.29
CA PHE A 22 4.54 8.85 -9.49
C PHE A 22 3.51 8.55 -8.41
N ALA A 23 3.36 7.30 -7.97
CA ALA A 23 2.45 6.96 -6.87
C ALA A 23 2.82 7.71 -5.57
N PHE A 24 4.12 7.79 -5.23
CA PHE A 24 4.58 8.61 -4.11
C PHE A 24 4.31 10.11 -4.32
N ARG A 25 4.38 10.62 -5.54
CA ARG A 25 4.01 12.01 -5.86
C ARG A 25 2.53 12.26 -5.57
N LEU A 26 1.65 11.35 -5.99
CA LEU A 26 0.21 11.43 -5.70
C LEU A 26 -0.05 11.37 -4.19
N ALA A 27 0.61 10.48 -3.46
CA ALA A 27 0.43 10.30 -2.01
C ALA A 27 0.74 11.57 -1.20
N ARG A 28 1.65 12.43 -1.67
CA ARG A 28 1.91 13.74 -1.02
C ARG A 28 0.66 14.61 -0.89
N SER A 29 -0.29 14.51 -1.83
CA SER A 29 -1.55 15.26 -1.78
C SER A 29 -2.51 14.77 -0.68
N PHE A 30 -2.31 13.54 -0.17
CA PHE A 30 -3.14 12.96 0.89
C PHE A 30 -2.61 13.24 2.29
N VAL A 31 -1.33 13.62 2.46
CA VAL A 31 -0.68 13.74 3.78
C VAL A 31 -1.48 14.63 4.76
N GLY A 32 -2.08 15.73 4.28
CA GLY A 32 -2.90 16.60 5.14
C GLY A 32 -4.28 16.03 5.52
N ARG A 33 -4.73 14.99 4.82
CA ARG A 33 -5.99 14.27 5.08
C ARG A 33 -5.80 13.09 6.01
N LEU A 34 -4.59 12.55 6.11
CA LEU A 34 -4.30 11.38 6.94
C LEU A 34 -4.53 11.68 8.43
N ARG A 35 -5.00 10.66 9.14
CA ARG A 35 -5.27 10.67 10.58
C ARG A 35 -4.46 9.56 11.28
N PRO A 36 -3.13 9.68 11.36
CA PRO A 36 -2.31 8.71 12.08
C PRO A 36 -2.61 8.75 13.58
N GLY A 37 -2.64 7.60 14.21
CA GLY A 37 -2.70 7.46 15.65
C GLY A 37 -1.34 7.67 16.31
N ALA A 38 -1.32 7.65 17.64
CA ALA A 38 -0.10 7.89 18.41
C ALA A 38 1.01 6.86 18.07
N GLY A 39 2.16 7.37 17.63
CA GLY A 39 3.34 6.56 17.31
C GLY A 39 3.34 5.94 15.91
N GLU A 40 2.30 6.15 15.10
CA GLU A 40 2.31 5.82 13.67
C GLU A 40 3.05 6.92 12.91
N ARG A 41 3.95 6.54 11.99
CA ARG A 41 4.72 7.50 11.19
C ARG A 41 4.11 7.63 9.80
N ILE A 42 3.86 8.87 9.37
CA ILE A 42 3.31 9.14 8.04
C ILE A 42 4.13 8.49 6.89
N PRO A 43 5.47 8.54 6.89
CA PRO A 43 6.25 7.89 5.83
C PRO A 43 5.98 6.39 5.72
N ASP A 44 5.86 5.69 6.85
CA ASP A 44 5.58 4.26 6.91
C ASP A 44 4.18 3.94 6.37
N VAL A 45 3.18 4.70 6.82
CA VAL A 45 1.79 4.63 6.33
C VAL A 45 1.73 4.82 4.82
N VAL A 46 2.41 5.84 4.31
CA VAL A 46 2.47 6.15 2.87
C VAL A 46 3.15 5.01 2.11
N ALA A 47 4.28 4.47 2.59
CA ALA A 47 4.99 3.39 1.92
C ALA A 47 4.12 2.12 1.79
N GLY A 48 3.47 1.70 2.87
CA GLY A 48 2.57 0.55 2.85
C GLY A 48 1.36 0.74 1.93
N CYS A 49 0.68 1.90 2.03
CA CYS A 49 -0.50 2.19 1.23
C CYS A 49 -0.18 2.39 -0.26
N VAL A 50 0.99 2.94 -0.60
CA VAL A 50 1.45 3.02 -1.99
C VAL A 50 1.61 1.62 -2.60
N GLY A 51 2.12 0.64 -1.85
CA GLY A 51 2.20 -0.75 -2.30
C GLY A 51 0.81 -1.31 -2.67
N VAL A 52 -0.19 -1.08 -1.81
CA VAL A 52 -1.57 -1.55 -2.03
C VAL A 52 -2.23 -0.82 -3.21
N ALA A 53 -2.01 0.48 -3.33
CA ALA A 53 -2.49 1.26 -4.46
C ALA A 53 -1.89 0.79 -5.80
N LEU A 54 -0.61 0.42 -5.81
CA LEU A 54 0.05 -0.14 -6.99
C LEU A 54 -0.49 -1.52 -7.36
N LYS A 55 -0.77 -2.37 -6.35
CA LYS A 55 -1.45 -3.65 -6.56
C LYS A 55 -2.82 -3.42 -7.22
N ARG A 56 -3.63 -2.51 -6.69
CA ARG A 56 -4.93 -2.14 -7.27
C ARG A 56 -4.80 -1.65 -8.70
N ALA A 57 -3.90 -0.70 -8.97
CA ALA A 57 -3.68 -0.17 -10.32
C ALA A 57 -3.29 -1.27 -11.33
N ALA A 58 -2.47 -2.24 -10.88
CA ALA A 58 -2.06 -3.38 -11.68
C ALA A 58 -3.22 -4.33 -12.00
N LEU A 59 -4.15 -4.58 -11.06
CA LEU A 59 -5.36 -5.37 -11.31
C LEU A 59 -6.23 -4.78 -12.43
N PHE A 60 -6.23 -3.45 -12.57
CA PHE A 60 -6.93 -2.73 -13.65
C PHE A 60 -6.06 -2.51 -14.90
N GLY A 61 -4.81 -2.98 -14.95
CA GLY A 61 -3.92 -2.84 -16.10
C GLY A 61 -3.57 -1.39 -16.47
N ARG A 62 -3.49 -0.46 -15.51
CA ARG A 62 -3.29 0.99 -15.76
C ARG A 62 -2.28 1.64 -14.82
N ALA A 63 -1.92 2.91 -15.12
CA ALA A 63 -1.21 3.83 -14.23
C ALA A 63 -1.90 3.99 -12.85
N PRO A 64 -1.18 4.24 -11.74
CA PRO A 64 -1.82 4.58 -10.48
C PRO A 64 -2.50 5.96 -10.56
N ILE A 65 -3.66 6.09 -9.92
CA ILE A 65 -4.45 7.31 -9.82
C ILE A 65 -4.75 7.62 -8.35
N ALA A 66 -5.25 8.83 -8.06
CA ALA A 66 -5.58 9.24 -6.70
C ALA A 66 -6.56 8.28 -5.99
N ALA A 67 -7.52 7.72 -6.73
CA ALA A 67 -8.50 6.79 -6.19
C ALA A 67 -7.88 5.47 -5.67
N ASP A 68 -6.74 5.04 -6.20
CA ASP A 68 -6.05 3.84 -5.66
C ASP A 68 -5.48 4.09 -4.27
N LEU A 69 -4.93 5.28 -4.08
CA LEU A 69 -4.40 5.70 -2.79
C LEU A 69 -5.51 5.96 -1.79
N GLU A 70 -6.61 6.54 -2.24
CA GLU A 70 -7.79 6.74 -1.41
C GLU A 70 -8.31 5.41 -0.87
N VAL A 71 -8.50 4.41 -1.73
CA VAL A 71 -8.86 3.04 -1.31
C VAL A 71 -7.83 2.45 -0.36
N ALA A 72 -6.54 2.55 -0.67
CA ALA A 72 -5.50 2.01 0.19
C ALA A 72 -5.48 2.66 1.59
N PHE A 73 -5.61 3.98 1.69
CA PHE A 73 -5.66 4.67 2.99
C PHE A 73 -6.96 4.37 3.75
N ASP A 74 -8.08 4.23 3.04
CA ASP A 74 -9.39 3.91 3.62
C ASP A 74 -9.43 2.49 4.21
N LEU A 75 -8.90 1.49 3.47
CA LEU A 75 -8.83 0.09 3.91
C LEU A 75 -8.13 -0.09 5.27
N PHE A 76 -7.13 0.75 5.58
CA PHE A 76 -6.44 0.72 6.87
C PHE A 76 -6.94 1.79 7.86
N GLY A 77 -8.00 2.54 7.52
CA GLY A 77 -8.63 3.53 8.38
C GLY A 77 -7.78 4.77 8.64
N PHE A 78 -6.99 5.22 7.66
CA PHE A 78 -6.18 6.44 7.78
C PHE A 78 -6.89 7.71 7.32
N LEU A 79 -8.13 7.60 6.80
CA LEU A 79 -8.98 8.74 6.43
C LEU A 79 -10.04 9.06 7.50
N GLU A 80 -10.13 8.25 8.55
CA GLU A 80 -11.05 8.40 9.68
C GLU A 80 -10.27 8.62 10.99
N ASP A 81 -10.97 8.88 12.10
CA ASP A 81 -10.31 8.98 13.41
C ASP A 81 -9.54 7.68 13.74
N PRO A 82 -8.33 7.79 14.31
CA PRO A 82 -7.51 6.62 14.56
C PRO A 82 -8.19 5.67 15.56
N PRO A 83 -8.03 4.35 15.40
CA PRO A 83 -8.54 3.39 16.35
C PRO A 83 -7.84 3.56 17.70
N THR A 84 -8.42 2.98 18.75
CA THR A 84 -7.88 3.02 20.12
C THR A 84 -7.53 1.62 20.61
N GLY A 85 -6.71 1.55 21.67
CA GLY A 85 -6.35 0.29 22.33
C GLY A 85 -5.59 -0.67 21.41
N ASP A 86 -5.91 -1.96 21.50
CA ASP A 86 -5.17 -3.03 20.80
C ASP A 86 -5.18 -2.88 19.27
N ARG A 87 -6.25 -2.36 18.70
CA ARG A 87 -6.34 -2.11 17.25
C ARG A 87 -5.31 -1.10 16.76
N LEU A 88 -5.04 -0.06 17.55
CA LEU A 88 -3.97 0.90 17.23
C LEU A 88 -2.59 0.26 17.37
N VAL A 89 -2.40 -0.57 18.38
CA VAL A 89 -1.13 -1.28 18.59
C VAL A 89 -0.82 -2.20 17.42
N GLU A 90 -1.81 -2.97 16.95
CA GLU A 90 -1.65 -3.87 15.81
C GLU A 90 -1.44 -3.12 14.49
N ARG A 91 -2.21 -2.05 14.22
CA ARG A 91 -2.00 -1.23 13.02
C ARG A 91 -0.62 -0.58 13.02
N ARG A 92 -0.16 -0.06 14.16
CA ARG A 92 1.19 0.49 14.31
C ARG A 92 2.26 -0.56 14.05
N ARG A 93 2.12 -1.77 14.59
CA ARG A 93 3.05 -2.88 14.36
C ARG A 93 3.11 -3.27 12.89
N LEU A 94 1.96 -3.32 12.23
CA LEU A 94 1.86 -3.69 10.82
C LEU A 94 2.63 -2.73 9.91
N PHE A 95 2.54 -1.42 10.16
CA PHE A 95 3.19 -0.41 9.34
C PHE A 95 4.61 -0.06 9.78
N ALA A 96 5.04 -0.49 10.96
CA ALA A 96 6.34 -0.11 11.52
C ALA A 96 7.48 -0.32 10.50
N GLU A 97 8.26 0.74 10.28
CA GLU A 97 9.46 0.70 9.45
C GLU A 97 9.25 0.47 7.94
N ALA A 98 8.01 0.45 7.47
CA ALA A 98 7.70 0.23 6.05
C ALA A 98 8.38 1.23 5.09
N SER A 99 8.76 2.42 5.53
CA SER A 99 9.45 3.41 4.67
C SER A 99 10.97 3.24 4.59
N HIS A 100 11.58 2.35 5.37
CA HIS A 100 13.03 2.18 5.35
C HIS A 100 13.47 1.48 4.06
N HIS A 101 14.56 2.00 3.45
CA HIS A 101 15.02 1.60 2.11
C HIS A 101 15.39 0.12 1.94
N HIS A 102 15.60 -0.62 3.04
CA HIS A 102 15.89 -2.06 3.03
C HIS A 102 14.69 -2.95 3.41
N HIS A 103 13.53 -2.35 3.73
CA HIS A 103 12.38 -3.04 4.32
C HIS A 103 11.26 -3.29 3.29
N TYR A 104 11.66 -3.67 2.06
CA TYR A 104 10.73 -4.06 1.00
C TYR A 104 9.79 -5.21 1.44
N SER A 105 10.29 -6.11 2.30
CA SER A 105 9.50 -7.20 2.89
C SER A 105 8.31 -6.72 3.71
N GLU A 106 8.44 -5.58 4.41
CA GLU A 106 7.38 -5.05 5.26
C GLU A 106 6.25 -4.47 4.42
N VAL A 107 6.58 -3.70 3.38
CA VAL A 107 5.60 -3.24 2.39
C VAL A 107 4.92 -4.45 1.73
N ARG A 108 5.68 -5.49 1.38
CA ARG A 108 5.11 -6.69 0.76
C ARG A 108 4.13 -7.42 1.69
N ARG A 109 4.45 -7.53 2.99
CA ARG A 109 3.53 -8.09 3.99
C ARG A 109 2.20 -7.34 4.02
N ILE A 110 2.24 -6.01 4.01
CA ILE A 110 1.02 -5.17 3.98
C ILE A 110 0.21 -5.43 2.70
N VAL A 111 0.89 -5.50 1.54
CA VAL A 111 0.24 -5.75 0.24
C VAL A 111 -0.42 -7.12 0.18
N ASP A 112 0.23 -8.15 0.71
CA ASP A 112 -0.27 -9.53 0.68
C ASP A 112 -1.41 -9.77 1.67
N LEU A 113 -1.62 -8.88 2.65
CA LEU A 113 -2.77 -8.94 3.56
C LEU A 113 -4.09 -8.50 2.92
N VAL A 114 -4.06 -7.80 1.79
CA VAL A 114 -5.26 -7.27 1.14
C VAL A 114 -5.67 -8.21 -0.01
N PRO A 115 -6.78 -8.96 0.09
CA PRO A 115 -7.30 -9.79 -0.99
C PRO A 115 -7.64 -8.97 -2.24
N ASP A 116 -7.53 -9.58 -3.42
CA ASP A 116 -7.85 -8.90 -4.69
C ASP A 116 -9.33 -8.49 -4.78
N GLY A 117 -10.23 -9.21 -4.10
CA GLY A 117 -11.67 -8.88 -4.06
C GLY A 117 -12.01 -7.64 -3.23
N ASP A 118 -11.07 -7.14 -2.43
CA ASP A 118 -11.20 -5.91 -1.65
C ASP A 118 -10.58 -4.70 -2.39
N LEU A 119 -10.06 -4.91 -3.62
CA LEU A 119 -9.33 -3.94 -4.43
C LEU A 119 -10.00 -3.61 -5.77
#